data_AF-A0A7C4WF42-F1
#
_entry.id   AF-A0A7C4WF42-F1
#
_cell.length_a   1.000
_cell.length_b   1.000
_cell.length_c   1.000
_cell.angle_alpha   90.00
_cell.angle_beta   90.00
_cell.angle_gamma   90.00
#
_symmetry.space_group_name_H-M   'P 1'
#
loop_
_entity.id
_entity.type
_entity.pdbx_description
1 polymer ?
#
loop_
_entity_poly.entity_id
_entity_poly.type
_entity_poly.pdbx_seq_one_letter_code
_entity_poly.pdbx_strand_id
1 'polypeptide(L)'
;MTEEGVFRESESVQKAEELLRRLDKAGISLQKLEDFLDAVESAAKEPSKIRYYATAMTRLRKLEKETGKSIGALLKEYEKKARELVTIEYAIDDLKKKRTRLEEDLEIYMQQRKLTLEIVNRVNSLLSVLEQFKLGLEDVERLVAVLNSIKNTQGNPNEVIEQVIKAGDLSRQITELERKLKEVEGLVNEASIKRDSLLRECAELLNVESEATTIKSTLEELRVQRDSLRQEVEELKRLRETLYTEYSSLLEVRGTVKELLSALESKKEELKKLDEEVSKKQTTLKELEDELNATRSLLTLLSEPQNTQPEDIEAIIQQLNNILKIKRGELPMLKPLEGHLLEKARKRLVELVIPALSGEFVPKWVFERLEKQFESLVEKRAKLEEELQSLKSALKSMQAEVSAGAPVGAPKEAEQVTFLVKTTTGEKIPKAPSDKKAKIICRYCRTGTSVWLPTTEELVELKSKGETMKMVCPSCNRPNIIDPDIVLKLYQR
;
A
#
# COMPACT_ATOMS: atom_id res chain seq x y z
N MET A 1 17.84 64.43 87.64
CA MET A 1 18.55 64.30 86.35
C MET A 1 19.33 63.01 86.43
N THR A 2 19.03 61.94 85.70
CA THR A 2 18.59 61.84 84.30
C THR A 2 17.85 60.50 84.04
N GLU A 3 16.67 60.57 83.44
CA GLU A 3 16.27 59.89 82.19
C GLU A 3 16.82 58.48 81.85
N GLU A 4 16.67 57.47 82.71
CA GLU A 4 16.75 56.05 82.25
C GLU A 4 15.50 55.20 82.60
N GLY A 5 14.51 55.79 83.28
CA GLY A 5 13.35 55.06 83.84
C GLY A 5 12.18 54.81 82.88
N VAL A 6 12.05 55.54 81.77
CA VAL A 6 10.83 55.48 80.93
C VAL A 6 10.95 54.50 79.74
N PHE A 7 12.16 54.07 79.38
CA PHE A 7 12.37 53.16 78.24
C PHE A 7 12.42 51.67 78.61
N ARG A 8 12.54 51.30 79.90
CA ARG A 8 12.51 49.89 80.34
C ARG A 8 11.12 49.35 80.64
N GLU A 9 10.15 50.20 80.91
CA GLU A 9 8.76 49.79 81.19
C GLU A 9 8.01 49.33 79.92
N SER A 10 8.39 49.82 78.73
CA SER A 10 7.77 49.38 77.47
C SER A 10 8.19 47.96 77.07
N GLU A 11 9.43 47.55 77.33
CA GLU A 11 9.91 46.20 77.05
C GLU A 11 9.31 45.14 77.99
N SER A 12 9.14 45.46 79.27
CA SER A 12 8.55 44.55 80.25
C SER A 12 7.05 44.34 80.01
N VAL A 13 6.33 45.40 79.62
CA VAL A 13 4.91 45.33 79.26
C VAL A 13 4.71 44.53 77.97
N GLN A 14 5.57 44.72 76.95
CA GLN A 14 5.52 43.91 75.72
C GLN A 14 5.83 42.43 75.96
N LYS A 15 6.80 42.12 76.82
CA LYS A 15 7.10 40.74 77.23
C LYS A 15 5.92 40.11 78.01
N ALA A 16 5.23 40.89 78.84
CA ALA A 16 4.04 40.45 79.56
C ALA A 16 2.85 40.17 78.60
N GLU A 17 2.63 41.02 77.60
CA GLU A 17 1.60 40.81 76.57
C GLU A 17 1.86 39.56 75.71
N GLU A 18 3.11 39.32 75.31
CA GLU A 18 3.48 38.12 74.56
C GLU A 18 3.33 36.85 75.39
N LEU A 19 3.63 36.90 76.69
CA LEU A 19 3.39 35.79 77.62
C LEU A 19 1.89 35.52 77.78
N LEU A 20 1.07 36.56 77.95
CA LEU A 20 -0.39 36.41 78.03
C LEU A 20 -0.98 35.80 76.76
N ARG A 21 -0.52 36.22 75.57
CA ARG A 21 -0.94 35.59 74.30
C ARG A 21 -0.55 34.12 74.19
N ARG A 22 0.63 33.74 74.69
CA ARG A 22 1.07 32.33 74.71
C ARG A 22 0.27 31.49 75.69
N LEU A 23 -0.11 32.05 76.83
CA LEU A 23 -0.92 31.40 77.85
C LEU A 23 -2.37 31.20 77.40
N ASP A 24 -2.95 32.19 76.71
CA ASP A 24 -4.27 32.06 76.08
C ASP A 24 -4.29 30.99 74.98
N LYS A 25 -3.25 30.94 74.12
CA LYS A 25 -3.10 29.87 73.12
C LYS A 25 -2.97 28.46 73.74
N ALA A 26 -2.49 28.37 74.99
CA ALA A 26 -2.37 27.12 75.73
C ALA A 26 -3.63 26.76 76.54
N GLY A 27 -4.69 27.58 76.47
CA GLY A 27 -5.95 27.36 77.19
C GLY A 27 -5.84 27.54 78.71
N ILE A 28 -4.84 28.28 79.18
CA ILE A 28 -4.60 28.56 80.60
C ILE A 28 -5.21 29.92 80.93
N SER A 29 -6.35 29.93 81.62
CA SER A 29 -6.95 31.18 82.11
C SER A 29 -6.10 31.81 83.21
N LEU A 30 -6.10 33.14 83.28
CA LEU A 30 -5.42 33.93 84.33
C LEU A 30 -5.74 33.43 85.75
N GLN A 31 -7.00 33.05 86.01
CA GLN A 31 -7.43 32.47 87.28
C GLN A 31 -6.74 31.16 87.64
N LYS A 32 -6.43 30.29 86.68
CA LYS A 32 -5.71 29.02 86.96
C LYS A 32 -4.24 29.25 87.27
N LEU A 33 -3.68 30.37 86.81
CA LEU A 33 -2.33 30.81 87.10
C LEU A 33 -2.25 31.44 88.48
N GLU A 34 -3.27 32.24 88.86
CA GLU A 34 -3.45 32.73 90.22
C GLU A 34 -3.65 31.60 91.22
N ASP A 35 -4.55 30.63 90.95
CA ASP A 35 -4.75 29.45 91.81
C ASP A 35 -3.46 28.61 91.96
N PHE A 36 -2.65 28.53 90.89
CA PHE A 36 -1.37 27.83 90.94
C PHE A 36 -0.32 28.61 91.74
N LEU A 37 -0.30 29.93 91.62
CA LEU A 37 0.58 30.79 92.41
C LEU A 37 0.18 30.77 93.89
N ASP A 38 -1.11 30.82 94.23
CA ASP A 38 -1.62 30.67 95.60
C ASP A 38 -1.30 29.28 96.18
N ALA A 39 -1.39 28.21 95.37
CA ALA A 39 -0.99 26.86 95.77
C ALA A 39 0.54 26.73 95.97
N VAL A 40 1.34 27.47 95.20
CA VAL A 40 2.80 27.51 95.33
C VAL A 40 3.22 28.37 96.53
N GLU A 41 2.54 29.48 96.80
CA GLU A 41 2.76 30.35 97.96
C GLU A 41 2.36 29.65 99.26
N SER A 42 1.25 28.91 99.28
CA SER A 42 0.86 28.09 100.44
C SER A 42 1.79 26.88 100.67
N ALA A 43 2.45 26.37 99.61
CA ALA A 43 3.47 25.32 99.70
C ALA A 43 4.91 25.86 99.92
N ALA A 44 5.10 27.17 100.04
CA ALA A 44 6.41 27.86 100.00
C ALA A 44 7.34 27.61 101.21
N LYS A 45 7.07 26.65 102.10
CA LYS A 45 8.01 26.30 103.19
C LYS A 45 9.15 25.37 102.75
N GLU A 46 9.04 24.66 101.62
CA GLU A 46 10.15 23.83 101.09
C GLU A 46 10.14 23.71 99.53
N PRO A 47 11.01 24.44 98.81
CA PRO A 47 11.03 24.44 97.33
C PRO A 47 11.39 23.08 96.70
N SER A 48 12.06 22.19 97.45
CA SER A 48 12.41 20.83 97.02
C SER A 48 11.19 19.92 96.83
N LYS A 49 10.16 20.11 97.66
CA LYS A 49 8.92 19.31 97.60
C LYS A 49 8.07 19.66 96.39
N ILE A 50 8.10 20.91 95.94
CA ILE A 50 7.35 21.35 94.74
C ILE A 50 7.89 20.67 93.49
N ARG A 51 9.22 20.59 93.32
CA ARG A 51 9.83 19.80 92.22
C ARG A 51 9.49 18.32 92.32
N TYR A 52 9.51 17.76 93.54
CA TYR A 52 9.12 16.37 93.76
C TYR A 52 7.66 16.10 93.38
N TYR A 53 6.72 16.95 93.80
CA TYR A 53 5.30 16.82 93.45
C TYR A 53 5.04 17.05 91.96
N ALA A 54 5.73 18.01 91.32
CA ALA A 54 5.63 18.21 89.87
C ALA A 54 6.18 16.98 89.10
N THR A 55 7.27 16.38 89.58
CA THR A 55 7.84 15.16 89.00
C THR A 55 6.95 13.94 89.24
N ALA A 56 6.36 13.83 90.43
CA ALA A 56 5.39 12.79 90.77
C ALA A 56 4.10 12.94 89.95
N MET A 57 3.59 14.15 89.77
CA MET A 57 2.41 14.41 88.94
C MET A 57 2.66 14.19 87.45
N THR A 58 3.85 14.50 86.94
CA THR A 58 4.21 14.13 85.56
C THR A 58 4.31 12.62 85.39
N ARG A 59 4.82 11.88 86.38
CA ARG A 59 4.80 10.40 86.38
C ARG A 59 3.38 9.84 86.46
N LEU A 60 2.54 10.37 87.34
CA LEU A 60 1.14 9.95 87.47
C LEU A 60 0.32 10.25 86.20
N ARG A 61 0.55 11.40 85.55
CA ARG A 61 -0.06 11.70 84.24
C ARG A 61 0.46 10.81 83.10
N LYS A 62 1.72 10.38 83.12
CA LYS A 62 2.23 9.37 82.18
C LYS A 62 1.51 8.03 82.40
N LEU A 63 1.40 7.60 83.65
CA LEU A 63 0.68 6.38 84.01
C LEU A 63 -0.81 6.45 83.68
N GLU A 64 -1.46 7.60 83.85
CA GLU A 64 -2.85 7.83 83.43
C GLU A 64 -3.00 7.70 81.90
N LYS A 65 -2.04 8.21 81.12
CA LYS A 65 -2.03 8.04 79.65
C LYS A 65 -1.77 6.59 79.21
N GLU A 66 -0.88 5.88 79.91
CA GLU A 66 -0.51 4.49 79.59
C GLU A 66 -1.59 3.48 80.03
N THR A 67 -2.26 3.73 81.15
CA THR A 67 -3.23 2.78 81.73
C THR A 67 -4.69 3.17 81.51
N GLY A 68 -4.96 4.40 81.08
CA GLY A 68 -6.31 4.94 80.87
C GLY A 68 -7.11 5.16 82.15
N LYS A 69 -6.52 4.92 83.33
CA LYS A 69 -7.17 5.06 84.65
C LYS A 69 -6.89 6.44 85.23
N SER A 70 -7.90 7.03 85.86
CA SER A 70 -7.73 8.32 86.55
C SER A 70 -6.67 8.23 87.66
N ILE A 71 -5.96 9.33 87.88
CA ILE A 71 -4.91 9.41 88.92
C ILE A 71 -5.42 8.96 90.30
N GLY A 72 -6.68 9.28 90.64
CA GLY A 72 -7.29 8.84 91.91
C GLY A 72 -7.50 7.33 92.03
N ALA A 73 -7.79 6.64 90.92
CA ALA A 73 -7.90 5.18 90.90
C ALA A 73 -6.52 4.51 91.04
N LEU A 74 -5.50 5.06 90.38
CA LEU A 74 -4.12 4.58 90.48
C LEU A 74 -3.57 4.68 91.91
N LEU A 75 -3.85 5.78 92.61
CA LEU A 75 -3.43 5.94 94.01
C LEU A 75 -4.13 4.95 94.95
N LYS A 76 -5.43 4.68 94.76
CA LYS A 76 -6.14 3.65 95.53
C LYS A 76 -5.60 2.25 95.28
N GLU A 77 -5.26 1.91 94.04
CA GLU A 77 -4.61 0.64 93.70
C GLU A 77 -3.22 0.53 94.33
N TYR A 78 -2.46 1.62 94.34
CA TYR A 78 -1.14 1.66 94.98
C TYR A 78 -1.25 1.45 96.49
N GLU A 79 -2.18 2.13 97.17
CA GLU A 79 -2.43 1.93 98.59
C GLU A 79 -2.86 0.49 98.90
N LYS A 80 -3.71 -0.10 98.06
CA LYS A 80 -4.12 -1.50 98.20
C LYS A 80 -2.92 -2.45 98.10
N LYS A 81 -2.09 -2.27 97.05
CA LYS A 81 -0.87 -3.07 96.86
C LYS A 81 0.15 -2.88 97.98
N ALA A 82 0.27 -1.67 98.53
CA ALA A 82 1.15 -1.41 99.66
C ALA A 82 0.69 -2.17 100.93
N ARG A 83 -0.62 -2.24 101.19
CA ARG A 83 -1.15 -3.06 102.30
C ARG A 83 -0.92 -4.55 102.06
N GLU A 84 -1.12 -5.03 100.83
CA GLU A 84 -0.85 -6.41 100.46
C GLU A 84 0.63 -6.77 100.64
N LEU A 85 1.55 -5.88 100.25
CA LEU A 85 2.99 -6.07 100.47
C LEU A 85 3.31 -6.28 101.95
N VAL A 86 2.77 -5.44 102.84
CA VAL A 86 2.97 -5.60 104.28
C VAL A 86 2.44 -6.94 104.77
N THR A 87 1.26 -7.37 104.32
CA THR A 87 0.73 -8.70 104.71
C THR A 87 1.60 -9.86 104.22
N ILE A 88 2.16 -9.74 103.01
CA ILE A 88 3.09 -10.74 102.46
C ILE A 88 4.39 -10.76 103.25
N GLU A 89 4.93 -9.60 103.62
CA GLU A 89 6.14 -9.50 104.44
C GLU A 89 5.96 -10.19 105.80
N TYR A 90 4.84 -9.97 106.48
CA TYR A 90 4.51 -10.69 107.71
C TYR A 90 4.40 -12.20 107.49
N ALA A 91 3.77 -12.65 106.40
CA ALA A 91 3.66 -14.07 106.08
C ALA A 91 5.03 -14.72 105.79
N ILE A 92 5.92 -14.01 105.10
CA ILE A 92 7.30 -14.46 104.85
C ILE A 92 8.06 -14.60 106.17
N ASP A 93 7.93 -13.64 107.08
CA ASP A 93 8.60 -13.69 108.38
C ASP A 93 8.08 -14.87 109.24
N ASP A 94 6.77 -15.12 109.19
CA ASP A 94 6.16 -16.25 109.90
C ASP A 94 6.60 -17.60 109.32
N LEU A 95 6.73 -17.72 107.99
CA LEU A 95 7.28 -18.90 107.33
C LEU A 95 8.77 -19.12 107.66
N LYS A 96 9.56 -18.05 107.75
CA LYS A 96 10.97 -18.15 108.18
C LYS A 96 11.06 -18.69 109.61
N LYS A 97 10.23 -18.20 110.54
CA LYS A 97 10.17 -18.73 111.91
C LYS A 97 9.73 -20.19 111.98
N LYS A 98 8.77 -20.60 111.14
CA LYS A 98 8.38 -22.02 111.04
C LYS A 98 9.52 -22.89 110.53
N ARG A 99 10.26 -22.40 109.52
CA ARG A 99 11.43 -23.10 108.99
C ARG A 99 12.51 -23.29 110.06
N THR A 100 12.85 -22.24 110.81
CA THR A 100 13.88 -22.38 111.86
C THR A 100 13.47 -23.36 112.94
N ARG A 101 12.20 -23.36 113.36
CA ARG A 101 11.67 -24.36 114.31
C ARG A 101 11.75 -25.78 113.76
N LEU A 102 11.41 -25.99 112.49
CA LEU A 102 11.51 -27.31 111.85
C LEU A 102 12.96 -27.77 111.71
N GLU A 103 13.90 -26.85 111.44
CA GLU A 103 15.34 -27.15 111.40
C GLU A 103 15.85 -27.54 112.79
N GLU A 104 15.45 -26.83 113.84
CA GLU A 104 15.76 -27.17 115.25
C GLU A 104 15.16 -28.53 115.65
N ASP A 105 13.89 -28.77 115.33
CA ASP A 105 13.23 -30.06 115.58
C ASP A 105 13.95 -31.20 114.86
N LEU A 106 14.31 -31.01 113.59
CA LEU A 106 15.04 -32.00 112.79
C LEU A 106 16.42 -32.29 113.39
N GLU A 107 17.12 -31.28 113.88
CA GLU A 107 18.40 -31.44 114.56
C GLU A 107 18.25 -32.27 115.85
N ILE A 108 17.21 -32.01 116.65
CA ILE A 108 16.87 -32.81 117.83
C ILE A 108 16.56 -34.27 117.44
N TYR A 109 15.76 -34.49 116.40
CA TYR A 109 15.44 -35.84 115.91
C TYR A 109 16.68 -36.60 115.41
N MET A 110 17.59 -35.93 114.70
CA MET A 110 18.84 -36.51 114.22
C MET A 110 19.75 -36.93 115.39
N GLN A 111 19.83 -36.11 116.44
CA GLN A 111 20.58 -36.43 117.66
C GLN A 111 19.97 -37.61 118.43
N GLN A 112 18.64 -37.64 118.61
CA GLN A 112 17.94 -38.71 119.34
C GLN A 112 18.11 -40.10 118.67
N ARG A 113 18.14 -40.16 117.34
CA ARG A 113 18.21 -41.42 116.59
C ARG A 113 19.63 -41.83 116.17
N LYS A 114 20.67 -41.06 116.55
CA LYS A 114 22.07 -41.27 116.11
C LYS A 114 22.20 -41.41 114.58
N LEU A 115 21.36 -40.71 113.82
CA LEU A 115 21.42 -40.72 112.36
C LEU A 115 22.49 -39.70 111.93
N THR A 116 23.60 -40.18 111.37
CA THR A 116 24.59 -39.29 110.74
C THR A 116 24.08 -38.88 109.35
N LEU A 117 24.33 -37.63 108.96
CA LEU A 117 24.01 -37.09 107.62
C LEU A 117 24.52 -37.99 106.48
N GLU A 118 25.62 -38.71 106.72
CA GLU A 118 26.21 -39.68 105.79
C GLU A 118 25.30 -40.88 105.51
N ILE A 119 24.62 -41.42 106.53
CA ILE A 119 23.72 -42.57 106.36
C ILE A 119 22.49 -42.14 105.55
N VAL A 120 21.93 -40.96 105.84
CA VAL A 120 20.79 -40.41 105.10
C VAL A 120 21.17 -40.10 103.65
N ASN A 121 22.35 -39.53 103.42
CA ASN A 121 22.85 -39.26 102.06
C ASN A 121 23.11 -40.55 101.26
N ARG A 122 23.58 -41.61 101.92
CA ARG A 122 23.81 -42.91 101.28
C ARG A 122 22.50 -43.63 100.96
N VAL A 123 21.47 -43.49 101.78
CA VAL A 123 20.13 -44.00 101.48
C VAL A 123 19.49 -43.19 100.36
N ASN A 124 19.65 -41.87 100.35
CA ASN A 124 19.14 -41.01 99.26
C ASN A 124 19.85 -41.27 97.93
N SER A 125 21.15 -41.57 97.91
CA SER A 125 21.83 -41.94 96.66
C SER A 125 21.39 -43.30 96.13
N LEU A 126 21.06 -44.24 97.02
CA LEU A 126 20.48 -45.52 96.61
C LEU A 126 19.05 -45.35 96.09
N LEU A 127 18.23 -44.52 96.74
CA LEU A 127 16.87 -44.21 96.29
C LEU A 127 16.87 -43.49 94.94
N SER A 128 17.78 -42.55 94.70
CA SER A 128 17.84 -41.83 93.42
C SER A 128 18.24 -42.73 92.26
N VAL A 129 19.12 -43.71 92.49
CA VAL A 129 19.45 -44.74 91.49
C VAL A 129 18.24 -45.63 91.23
N LEU A 130 17.50 -46.04 92.25
CA LEU A 130 16.28 -46.85 92.08
C LEU A 130 15.18 -46.10 91.33
N GLU A 131 15.00 -44.80 91.60
CA GLU A 131 14.05 -43.94 90.88
C GLU A 131 14.40 -43.77 89.39
N GLN A 132 15.68 -43.66 89.04
CA GLN A 132 16.11 -43.60 87.63
C GLN A 132 15.69 -44.84 86.83
N PHE A 133 15.63 -46.00 87.47
CA PHE A 133 15.17 -47.25 86.88
C PHE A 133 13.68 -47.54 87.13
N LYS A 134 12.93 -46.60 87.74
CA LYS A 134 11.51 -46.72 88.13
C LYS A 134 11.23 -47.94 89.01
N LEU A 135 12.15 -48.29 89.90
CA LEU A 135 11.99 -49.41 90.84
C LEU A 135 11.71 -48.84 92.24
N GLY A 136 10.65 -49.33 92.89
CA GLY A 136 10.34 -48.99 94.28
C GLY A 136 11.13 -49.85 95.27
N LEU A 137 11.15 -49.45 96.55
CA LEU A 137 11.71 -50.27 97.63
C LEU A 137 11.03 -51.65 97.72
N GLU A 138 9.73 -51.72 97.41
CA GLU A 138 8.96 -52.97 97.34
C GLU A 138 9.46 -53.92 96.23
N ASP A 139 9.91 -53.37 95.09
CA ASP A 139 10.45 -54.17 93.98
C ASP A 139 11.83 -54.73 94.32
N VAL A 140 12.62 -54.00 95.10
CA VAL A 140 13.90 -54.48 95.64
C VAL A 140 13.67 -55.60 96.66
N GLU A 141 12.67 -55.49 97.52
CA GLU A 141 12.29 -56.58 98.44
C GLU A 141 11.82 -57.83 97.68
N ARG A 142 11.01 -57.67 96.62
CA ARG A 142 10.59 -58.77 95.75
C ARG A 142 11.79 -59.42 95.03
N LEU A 143 12.72 -58.62 94.52
CA LEU A 143 13.96 -59.10 93.90
C LEU A 143 14.80 -59.90 94.90
N VAL A 144 14.95 -59.41 96.13
CA VAL A 144 15.67 -60.12 97.20
C VAL A 144 14.95 -61.43 97.56
N ALA A 145 13.61 -61.43 97.61
CA ALA A 145 12.83 -62.64 97.85
C ALA A 145 13.03 -63.69 96.72
N VAL A 146 13.04 -63.25 95.46
CA VAL A 146 13.30 -64.11 94.30
C VAL A 146 14.72 -64.66 94.35
N LEU A 147 15.74 -63.82 94.61
CA LEU A 147 17.13 -64.26 94.74
C LEU A 147 17.34 -65.25 95.89
N ASN A 148 16.65 -65.05 97.01
CA ASN A 148 16.66 -65.99 98.14
C ASN A 148 15.98 -67.32 97.80
N SER A 149 14.88 -67.30 97.03
CA SER A 149 14.22 -68.53 96.56
C SER A 149 15.08 -69.34 95.59
N ILE A 150 15.88 -68.67 94.75
CA ILE A 150 16.85 -69.30 93.83
C ILE A 150 18.00 -69.92 94.63
N LYS A 151 18.50 -69.22 95.66
CA LYS A 151 19.53 -69.73 96.56
C LYS A 151 19.06 -70.97 97.34
N ASN A 152 17.79 -71.01 97.73
CA ASN A 152 17.18 -72.15 98.44
C ASN A 152 16.94 -73.38 97.54
N THR A 153 16.92 -73.21 96.22
CA THR A 153 16.73 -74.29 95.23
C THR A 153 18.05 -74.79 94.63
N GLN A 154 19.19 -74.49 95.28
CA GLN A 154 20.57 -74.79 94.83
C GLN A 154 20.95 -74.14 93.48
N GLY A 155 20.16 -73.19 92.98
CA GLY A 155 20.52 -72.39 91.81
C GLY A 155 21.54 -71.30 92.15
N ASN A 156 22.42 -70.99 91.22
CA ASN A 156 23.38 -69.89 91.35
C ASN A 156 22.69 -68.56 90.97
N PRO A 157 22.43 -67.64 91.92
CA PRO A 157 21.71 -66.39 91.63
C PRO A 157 22.44 -65.51 90.60
N ASN A 158 23.77 -65.62 90.54
CA ASN A 158 24.59 -64.86 89.59
C ASN A 158 24.35 -65.28 88.13
N GLU A 159 24.11 -66.58 87.87
CA GLU A 159 23.80 -67.07 86.53
C GLU A 159 22.43 -66.59 86.04
N VAL A 160 21.44 -66.51 86.95
CA VAL A 160 20.11 -65.97 86.63
C VAL A 160 20.20 -64.48 86.33
N ILE A 161 20.98 -63.72 87.10
CA ILE A 161 21.23 -62.30 86.83
C ILE A 161 21.91 -62.12 85.47
N GLU A 162 22.91 -62.95 85.14
CA GLU A 162 23.59 -62.89 83.84
C GLU A 162 22.64 -63.20 82.67
N GLN A 163 21.74 -64.17 82.83
CA GLN A 163 20.69 -64.46 81.83
C GLN A 163 19.70 -63.31 81.68
N VAL A 164 19.31 -62.64 82.77
CA VAL A 164 18.43 -61.47 82.73
C VAL A 164 19.11 -60.29 82.05
N ILE A 165 20.41 -60.08 82.27
CA ILE A 165 21.20 -59.06 81.55
C ILE A 165 21.22 -59.38 80.06
N LYS A 166 21.53 -60.63 79.67
CA LYS A 166 21.51 -61.07 78.27
C LYS A 166 20.12 -60.89 77.62
N ALA A 167 19.05 -61.21 78.33
CA ALA A 167 17.69 -61.00 77.86
C ALA A 167 17.34 -59.51 77.69
N GLY A 168 17.82 -58.64 78.60
CA GLY A 168 17.68 -57.19 78.49
C GLY A 168 18.44 -56.61 77.29
N ASP A 169 19.65 -57.10 77.02
CA ASP A 169 20.45 -56.70 75.85
C ASP A 169 19.80 -57.15 74.54
N LEU A 170 19.26 -58.38 74.49
CA LEU A 170 18.48 -58.87 73.35
C LEU A 170 17.21 -58.04 73.13
N SER A 171 16.50 -57.68 74.20
CA SER A 171 15.32 -56.80 74.12
C SER A 171 15.67 -55.43 73.54
N ARG A 172 16.78 -54.82 73.98
CA ARG A 172 17.30 -53.59 73.38
C ARG A 172 17.61 -53.75 71.89
N GLN A 173 18.27 -54.84 71.50
CA GLN A 173 18.56 -55.13 70.09
C GLN A 173 17.29 -55.28 69.26
N ILE A 174 16.25 -55.94 69.79
CA ILE A 174 14.95 -56.08 69.14
C ILE A 174 14.33 -54.70 68.93
N THR A 175 14.26 -53.85 69.97
CA THR A 175 13.69 -52.50 69.84
C THR A 175 14.45 -51.62 68.83
N GLU A 176 15.77 -51.80 68.76
CA GLU A 176 16.60 -51.08 67.79
C GLU A 176 16.39 -51.59 66.36
N LEU A 177 16.20 -52.90 66.17
CA LEU A 177 15.86 -53.48 64.88
C LEU A 177 14.45 -53.08 64.44
N GLU A 178 13.47 -53.02 65.35
CA GLU A 178 12.13 -52.52 65.06
C GLU A 178 12.15 -51.04 64.65
N ARG A 179 12.98 -50.21 65.31
CA ARG A 179 13.20 -48.82 64.92
C ARG A 179 13.77 -48.73 63.50
N LYS A 180 14.82 -49.51 63.21
CA LYS A 180 15.42 -49.57 61.86
C LYS A 180 14.43 -50.07 60.81
N LEU A 181 13.59 -51.05 61.16
CA LEU A 181 12.57 -51.58 60.25
C LEU A 181 11.54 -50.51 59.90
N LYS A 182 11.05 -49.75 60.89
CA LYS A 182 10.17 -48.60 60.64
C LYS A 182 10.81 -47.52 59.79
N GLU A 183 12.10 -47.26 59.98
CA GLU A 183 12.86 -46.32 59.15
C GLU A 183 12.96 -46.80 57.71
N VAL A 184 13.29 -48.08 57.50
CA VAL A 184 13.35 -48.69 56.17
C VAL A 184 11.98 -48.70 55.51
N GLU A 185 10.91 -49.03 56.22
CA GLU A 185 9.52 -48.95 55.72
C GLU A 185 9.16 -47.52 55.30
N GLY A 186 9.55 -46.52 56.10
CA GLY A 186 9.40 -45.11 55.74
C GLY A 186 10.12 -44.76 54.43
N LEU A 187 11.39 -45.16 54.30
CA LEU A 187 12.18 -44.94 53.08
C LEU A 187 11.60 -45.67 51.87
N VAL A 188 11.08 -46.89 52.04
CA VAL A 188 10.43 -47.66 50.98
C VAL A 188 9.12 -46.99 50.54
N ASN A 189 8.32 -46.49 51.48
CA ASN A 189 7.10 -45.74 51.15
C ASN A 189 7.41 -44.45 50.40
N GLU A 190 8.42 -43.69 50.85
CA GLU A 190 8.89 -42.50 50.13
C GLU A 190 9.40 -42.84 48.72
N ALA A 191 10.17 -43.92 48.58
CA ALA A 191 10.66 -44.39 47.29
C ALA A 191 9.51 -44.83 46.36
N SER A 192 8.48 -45.49 46.89
CA SER A 192 7.29 -45.88 46.14
C SER A 192 6.52 -44.65 45.64
N ILE A 193 6.31 -43.65 46.50
CA ILE A 193 5.63 -42.40 46.11
C ILE A 193 6.43 -41.69 45.01
N LYS A 194 7.76 -41.63 45.14
CA LYS A 194 8.64 -41.04 44.11
C LYS A 194 8.55 -41.81 42.79
N ARG A 195 8.57 -43.14 42.82
CA ARG A 195 8.38 -43.98 41.63
C ARG A 195 7.05 -43.69 40.94
N ASP A 196 5.96 -43.60 41.71
CA ASP A 196 4.63 -43.38 41.16
C ASP A 196 4.44 -41.94 40.63
N SER A 197 5.18 -40.96 41.16
CA SER A 197 5.28 -39.61 40.57
C SER A 197 5.99 -39.66 39.22
N LEU A 198 7.17 -40.29 39.17
CA LEU A 198 7.97 -40.38 37.95
C LEU A 198 7.25 -41.16 36.84
N LEU A 199 6.49 -42.21 37.18
CA LEU A 199 5.69 -42.94 36.21
C LEU A 199 4.58 -42.07 35.60
N ARG A 200 3.95 -41.19 36.39
CA ARG A 200 2.97 -40.24 35.88
C ARG A 200 3.60 -39.21 34.94
N GLU A 201 4.75 -38.66 35.32
CA GLU A 201 5.53 -37.74 34.47
C GLU A 201 5.94 -38.42 33.15
N CYS A 202 6.40 -39.68 33.19
CA CYS A 202 6.71 -40.44 31.97
C CYS A 202 5.49 -40.67 31.08
N ALA A 203 4.31 -40.93 31.65
CA ALA A 203 3.08 -41.09 30.89
C ALA A 203 2.64 -39.79 30.22
N GLU A 204 2.78 -38.65 30.90
CA GLU A 204 2.53 -37.32 30.33
C GLU A 204 3.49 -37.02 29.17
N LEU A 205 4.78 -37.32 29.32
CA LEU A 205 5.77 -37.13 28.25
C LEU A 205 5.46 -37.99 27.01
N LEU A 206 5.06 -39.26 27.19
CA LEU A 206 4.65 -40.12 26.08
C LEU A 206 3.42 -39.61 25.35
N ASN A 207 2.44 -39.06 26.08
CA ASN A 207 1.27 -38.43 25.46
C ASN A 207 1.70 -37.22 24.62
N VAL A 208 2.56 -36.36 25.14
CA VAL A 208 3.11 -35.21 24.40
C VAL A 208 3.88 -35.66 23.15
N GLU A 209 4.65 -36.75 23.23
CA GLU A 209 5.32 -37.32 22.05
C GLU A 209 4.30 -37.77 21.00
N SER A 210 3.21 -38.44 21.42
CA SER A 210 2.16 -38.86 20.50
C SER A 210 1.48 -37.66 19.82
N GLU A 211 1.17 -36.61 20.58
CA GLU A 211 0.62 -35.35 20.04
C GLU A 211 1.61 -34.66 19.09
N ALA A 212 2.92 -34.68 19.41
CA ALA A 212 3.94 -34.15 18.53
C ALA A 212 4.02 -34.94 17.21
N THR A 213 3.81 -36.26 17.22
CA THR A 213 3.77 -37.05 15.99
C THR A 213 2.53 -36.76 15.14
N THR A 214 1.36 -36.57 15.74
CA THR A 214 0.13 -36.20 15.00
C THR A 214 0.21 -34.78 14.43
N ILE A 215 0.82 -33.84 15.15
CA ILE A 215 1.10 -32.50 14.62
C ILE A 215 2.09 -32.58 13.45
N LYS A 216 3.11 -33.42 13.52
CA LYS A 216 4.06 -33.62 12.40
C LYS A 216 3.37 -34.21 11.16
N SER A 217 2.50 -35.21 11.32
CA SER A 217 1.79 -35.80 10.18
C SER A 217 0.84 -34.81 9.52
N THR A 218 0.06 -34.07 10.32
CA THR A 218 -0.84 -33.01 9.81
C THR A 218 -0.09 -31.88 9.12
N LEU A 219 1.09 -31.48 9.62
CA LEU A 219 1.96 -30.52 8.94
C LEU A 219 2.44 -31.02 7.59
N GLU A 220 2.77 -32.31 7.47
CA GLU A 220 3.21 -32.88 6.20
C GLU A 220 2.06 -32.98 5.19
N GLU A 221 0.87 -33.38 5.64
CA GLU A 221 -0.34 -33.36 4.81
C GLU A 221 -0.65 -31.96 4.28
N LEU A 222 -0.58 -30.93 5.14
CA LEU A 222 -0.78 -29.54 4.74
C LEU A 222 0.30 -29.05 3.77
N ARG A 223 1.55 -29.51 3.91
CA ARG A 223 2.62 -29.19 2.95
C ARG A 223 2.33 -29.76 1.58
N VAL A 224 1.91 -31.03 1.51
CA VAL A 224 1.54 -31.70 0.26
C VAL A 224 0.37 -30.97 -0.40
N GLN A 225 -0.68 -30.63 0.36
CA GLN A 225 -1.81 -29.86 -0.16
C GLN A 225 -1.39 -28.49 -0.70
N ARG A 226 -0.53 -27.77 0.02
CA ARG A 226 0.00 -26.48 -0.41
C ARG A 226 0.81 -26.60 -1.70
N ASP A 227 1.58 -27.67 -1.87
CA ASP A 227 2.35 -27.90 -3.09
C ASP A 227 1.46 -28.30 -4.28
N SER A 228 0.40 -29.09 -4.06
CA SER A 228 -0.64 -29.36 -5.07
C SER A 228 -1.31 -28.07 -5.55
N LEU A 229 -1.78 -27.23 -4.62
CA LEU A 229 -2.41 -25.95 -4.95
C LEU A 229 -1.47 -25.00 -5.68
N ARG A 230 -0.17 -25.02 -5.37
CA ARG A 230 0.84 -24.24 -6.10
C ARG A 230 0.98 -24.72 -7.55
N GLN A 231 0.94 -26.03 -7.78
CA GLN A 231 0.98 -26.60 -9.13
C GLN A 231 -0.28 -26.20 -9.92
N GLU A 232 -1.46 -26.33 -9.33
CA GLU A 232 -2.74 -25.91 -9.95
C GLU A 232 -2.73 -24.41 -10.32
N VAL A 233 -2.23 -23.55 -9.44
CA VAL A 233 -2.09 -22.11 -9.72
C VAL A 233 -1.16 -21.87 -10.92
N GLU A 234 -0.06 -22.62 -11.02
CA GLU A 234 0.88 -22.46 -12.12
C GLU A 234 0.30 -22.97 -13.45
N GLU A 235 -0.46 -24.06 -13.42
CA GLU A 235 -1.22 -24.54 -14.58
C GLU A 235 -2.27 -23.53 -15.04
N LEU A 236 -3.00 -22.92 -14.11
CA LEU A 236 -3.97 -21.87 -14.42
C LEU A 236 -3.31 -20.63 -15.02
N LYS A 237 -2.12 -20.25 -14.57
CA LYS A 237 -1.36 -19.15 -15.20
C LYS A 237 -0.97 -19.48 -16.64
N ARG A 238 -0.48 -20.69 -16.89
CA ARG A 238 -0.15 -21.15 -18.25
C ARG A 238 -1.37 -21.14 -19.15
N LEU A 239 -2.50 -21.67 -18.67
CA LEU A 239 -3.77 -21.66 -19.40
C LEU A 239 -4.22 -20.23 -19.75
N ARG A 240 -4.13 -19.31 -18.79
CA ARG A 240 -4.42 -17.89 -19.02
C ARG A 240 -3.51 -17.27 -20.08
N GLU A 241 -2.23 -17.58 -20.07
CA GLU A 241 -1.28 -17.08 -21.08
C GLU A 241 -1.61 -17.62 -22.47
N THR A 242 -1.90 -18.93 -22.61
CA THR A 242 -2.39 -19.49 -23.88
C THR A 242 -3.67 -18.81 -24.35
N LEU A 243 -4.67 -18.63 -23.48
CA LEU A 243 -5.91 -17.94 -23.84
C LEU A 243 -5.67 -16.48 -24.26
N TYR A 244 -4.71 -15.80 -23.63
CA TYR A 244 -4.35 -14.44 -24.02
C TYR A 244 -3.73 -14.39 -25.42
N THR A 245 -2.84 -15.35 -25.74
CA THR A 245 -2.25 -15.45 -27.07
C THR A 245 -3.30 -15.77 -28.14
N GLU A 246 -4.21 -16.69 -27.86
CA GLU A 246 -5.33 -17.02 -28.75
C GLU A 246 -6.23 -15.80 -28.96
N TYR A 247 -6.59 -15.08 -27.88
CA TYR A 247 -7.39 -13.87 -27.96
C TYR A 247 -6.71 -12.77 -28.79
N SER A 248 -5.40 -12.58 -28.64
CA SER A 248 -4.63 -11.63 -29.47
C SER A 248 -4.65 -12.02 -30.94
N SER A 249 -4.48 -13.31 -31.26
CA SER A 249 -4.57 -13.80 -32.64
C SER A 249 -5.96 -13.58 -33.25
N LEU A 250 -7.03 -13.78 -32.46
CA LEU A 250 -8.41 -13.52 -32.91
C LEU A 250 -8.66 -12.03 -33.15
N LEU A 251 -8.04 -11.14 -32.37
CA LEU A 251 -8.09 -9.70 -32.61
C LEU A 251 -7.43 -9.31 -33.93
N GLU A 252 -6.28 -9.92 -34.27
CA GLU A 252 -5.61 -9.72 -35.55
C GLU A 252 -6.48 -10.22 -36.71
N VAL A 253 -7.03 -11.44 -36.61
CA VAL A 253 -7.96 -11.99 -37.62
C VAL A 253 -9.19 -11.10 -37.78
N ARG A 254 -9.73 -10.55 -36.68
CA ARG A 254 -10.83 -9.59 -36.75
C ARG A 254 -10.42 -8.32 -37.49
N GLY A 255 -9.19 -7.85 -37.30
CA GLY A 255 -8.60 -6.74 -38.06
C GLY A 255 -8.56 -7.04 -39.55
N THR A 256 -7.98 -8.18 -39.94
CA THR A 256 -7.89 -8.60 -41.35
C THR A 256 -9.26 -8.77 -41.99
N VAL A 257 -10.25 -9.31 -41.27
CA VAL A 257 -11.63 -9.43 -41.76
C VAL A 257 -12.25 -8.05 -42.05
N LYS A 258 -12.02 -7.05 -41.18
CA LYS A 258 -12.51 -5.69 -41.43
C LYS A 258 -11.87 -5.05 -42.66
N GLU A 259 -10.58 -5.26 -42.86
CA GLU A 259 -9.86 -4.78 -44.05
C GLU A 259 -10.34 -5.46 -45.33
N LEU A 260 -10.60 -6.77 -45.29
CA LEU A 260 -11.18 -7.49 -46.41
C LEU A 260 -12.60 -7.01 -46.73
N LEU A 261 -13.43 -6.73 -45.72
CA LEU A 261 -14.77 -6.18 -45.92
C LEU A 261 -14.73 -4.80 -46.56
N SER A 262 -13.86 -3.90 -46.11
CA SER A 262 -13.73 -2.56 -46.71
C SER A 262 -13.18 -2.62 -48.14
N ALA A 263 -12.23 -3.52 -48.41
CA ALA A 263 -11.73 -3.78 -49.76
C ALA A 263 -12.83 -4.34 -50.68
N LEU A 264 -13.66 -5.27 -50.17
CA LEU A 264 -14.80 -5.83 -50.90
C LEU A 264 -15.85 -4.76 -51.21
N GLU A 265 -16.16 -3.88 -50.27
CA GLU A 265 -17.06 -2.74 -50.49
C GLU A 265 -16.51 -1.79 -51.55
N SER A 266 -15.22 -1.46 -51.51
CA SER A 266 -14.56 -0.64 -52.54
C SER A 266 -14.66 -1.28 -53.92
N LYS A 267 -14.37 -2.59 -54.02
CA LYS A 267 -14.47 -3.33 -55.29
C LYS A 267 -15.91 -3.41 -55.80
N LYS A 268 -16.88 -3.56 -54.91
CA LYS A 268 -18.30 -3.53 -55.27
C LYS A 268 -18.69 -2.17 -55.85
N GLU A 269 -18.18 -1.08 -55.29
CA GLU A 269 -18.46 0.27 -55.79
C GLU A 269 -17.75 0.56 -57.12
N GLU A 270 -16.52 0.08 -57.31
CA GLU A 270 -15.83 0.10 -58.61
C GLU A 270 -16.63 -0.67 -59.67
N LEU A 271 -17.14 -1.86 -59.34
CA LEU A 271 -17.96 -2.65 -60.25
C LEU A 271 -19.26 -1.92 -60.66
N LYS A 272 -19.94 -1.24 -59.73
CA LYS A 272 -21.12 -0.43 -60.08
C LYS A 272 -20.79 0.68 -61.06
N LYS A 273 -19.67 1.40 -60.85
CA LYS A 273 -19.24 2.46 -61.78
C LYS A 273 -18.92 1.92 -63.17
N LEU A 274 -18.24 0.78 -63.24
CA LEU A 274 -17.98 0.08 -64.49
C LEU A 274 -19.29 -0.33 -65.18
N ASP A 275 -20.27 -0.84 -64.44
CA ASP A 275 -21.58 -1.22 -64.97
C ASP A 275 -22.36 -0.01 -65.53
N GLU A 276 -22.31 1.14 -64.84
CA GLU A 276 -22.86 2.40 -65.33
C GLU A 276 -22.15 2.90 -66.60
N GLU A 277 -20.81 2.80 -66.66
CA GLU A 277 -20.03 3.16 -67.84
C GLU A 277 -20.33 2.24 -69.03
N VAL A 278 -20.45 0.94 -68.80
CA VAL A 278 -20.86 -0.04 -69.81
C VAL A 278 -22.26 0.28 -70.33
N SER A 279 -23.20 0.60 -69.43
CA SER A 279 -24.56 0.99 -69.80
C SER A 279 -24.57 2.25 -70.68
N LYS A 280 -23.79 3.27 -70.34
CA LYS A 280 -23.62 4.49 -71.16
C LYS A 280 -23.00 4.18 -72.53
N LYS A 281 -21.98 3.33 -72.58
CA LYS A 281 -21.37 2.93 -73.86
C LYS A 281 -22.34 2.16 -74.73
N GLN A 282 -23.15 1.27 -74.14
CA GLN A 282 -24.19 0.54 -74.86
C GLN A 282 -25.25 1.49 -75.45
N THR A 283 -25.69 2.52 -74.73
CA THR A 283 -26.63 3.51 -75.29
C THR A 283 -26.00 4.29 -76.44
N THR A 284 -24.75 4.73 -76.31
CA THR A 284 -24.06 5.44 -77.41
C THR A 284 -23.81 4.54 -78.62
N LEU A 285 -23.53 3.25 -78.42
CA LEU A 285 -23.36 2.31 -79.53
C LEU A 285 -24.67 2.11 -80.29
N LYS A 286 -25.80 1.98 -79.59
CA LYS A 286 -27.12 1.90 -80.23
C LYS A 286 -27.41 3.14 -81.08
N GLU A 287 -27.16 4.34 -80.54
CA GLU A 287 -27.33 5.59 -81.29
C GLU A 287 -26.46 5.63 -82.56
N LEU A 288 -25.19 5.22 -82.47
CA LEU A 288 -24.29 5.14 -83.62
C LEU A 288 -24.69 4.06 -84.63
N GLU A 289 -25.20 2.91 -84.17
CA GLU A 289 -25.75 1.85 -85.03
C GLU A 289 -26.98 2.36 -85.79
N ASP A 290 -27.87 3.10 -85.14
CA ASP A 290 -29.04 3.73 -85.76
C ASP A 290 -28.62 4.78 -86.80
N GLU A 291 -27.62 5.62 -86.50
CA GLU A 291 -27.04 6.57 -87.46
C GLU A 291 -26.38 5.86 -88.65
N LEU A 292 -25.64 4.78 -88.42
CA LEU A 292 -25.01 3.98 -89.48
C LEU A 292 -26.07 3.33 -90.38
N ASN A 293 -27.15 2.80 -89.80
CA ASN A 293 -28.26 2.25 -90.56
C ASN A 293 -28.95 3.34 -91.39
N ALA A 294 -29.20 4.52 -90.82
CA ALA A 294 -29.77 5.64 -91.55
C ALA A 294 -28.88 6.13 -92.72
N THR A 295 -27.56 6.17 -92.52
CA THR A 295 -26.61 6.54 -93.58
C THR A 295 -26.48 5.48 -94.66
N ARG A 296 -26.57 4.19 -94.30
CA ARG A 296 -26.66 3.09 -95.28
C ARG A 296 -27.93 3.22 -96.12
N SER A 297 -29.09 3.45 -95.51
CA SER A 297 -30.37 3.66 -96.22
C SER A 297 -30.29 4.84 -97.20
N LEU A 298 -29.68 5.95 -96.77
CA LEU A 298 -29.38 7.11 -97.63
C LEU A 298 -28.45 6.77 -98.81
N LEU A 299 -27.41 5.97 -98.57
CA LEU A 299 -26.48 5.57 -99.62
C LEU A 299 -27.14 4.65 -100.65
N THR A 300 -28.00 3.74 -100.23
CA THR A 300 -28.83 2.95 -101.16
C THR A 300 -29.74 3.85 -102.00
N LEU A 301 -30.36 4.87 -101.39
CA LEU A 301 -31.18 5.85 -102.12
C LEU A 301 -30.39 6.65 -103.16
N LEU A 302 -29.14 7.01 -102.85
CA LEU A 302 -28.28 7.78 -103.75
C LEU A 302 -27.61 6.93 -104.83
N SER A 303 -27.46 5.62 -104.61
CA SER A 303 -26.84 4.70 -105.58
C SER A 303 -27.79 4.30 -106.71
N GLU A 304 -29.11 4.40 -106.50
CA GLU A 304 -30.15 4.07 -107.49
C GLU A 304 -31.20 5.20 -107.63
N PRO A 305 -30.85 6.35 -108.24
CA PRO A 305 -31.74 7.52 -108.31
C PRO A 305 -33.00 7.32 -109.18
N GLN A 306 -33.01 6.29 -110.02
CA GLN A 306 -34.07 6.02 -111.01
C GLN A 306 -35.33 5.37 -110.41
N ASN A 307 -35.30 4.96 -109.13
CA ASN A 307 -36.42 4.31 -108.43
C ASN A 307 -36.87 5.08 -107.16
N THR A 308 -36.65 6.40 -107.13
CA THR A 308 -36.97 7.23 -105.97
C THR A 308 -38.49 7.40 -105.79
N GLN A 309 -39.02 6.93 -104.65
CA GLN A 309 -40.43 7.10 -104.27
C GLN A 309 -40.60 8.41 -103.47
N PRO A 310 -41.79 9.04 -103.46
CA PRO A 310 -42.02 10.29 -102.72
C PRO A 310 -41.73 10.18 -101.21
N GLU A 311 -41.86 8.98 -100.63
CA GLU A 311 -41.50 8.71 -99.23
C GLU A 311 -40.00 8.93 -98.94
N ASP A 312 -39.13 8.76 -99.94
CA ASP A 312 -37.68 8.92 -99.81
C ASP A 312 -37.27 10.40 -99.79
N ILE A 313 -38.03 11.27 -100.44
CA ILE A 313 -37.86 12.73 -100.39
C ILE A 313 -38.31 13.25 -99.02
N GLU A 314 -39.39 12.68 -98.47
CA GLU A 314 -39.87 12.97 -97.11
C GLU A 314 -38.80 12.61 -96.05
N ALA A 315 -38.09 11.50 -96.24
CA ALA A 315 -36.98 11.08 -95.37
C ALA A 315 -35.80 12.07 -95.41
N ILE A 316 -35.48 12.64 -96.59
CA ILE A 316 -34.45 13.68 -96.73
C ILE A 316 -34.90 14.99 -96.06
N ILE A 317 -36.18 15.36 -96.19
CA ILE A 317 -36.76 16.52 -95.51
C ILE A 317 -36.72 16.33 -93.98
N GLN A 318 -37.03 15.13 -93.49
CA GLN A 318 -36.90 14.80 -92.06
C GLN A 318 -35.45 14.87 -91.57
N GLN A 319 -34.47 14.44 -92.37
CA GLN A 319 -33.06 14.56 -92.03
C GLN A 319 -32.56 16.01 -91.97
N LEU A 320 -32.97 16.85 -92.91
CA LEU A 320 -32.68 18.28 -92.87
C LEU A 320 -33.36 18.96 -91.67
N ASN A 321 -34.58 18.54 -91.33
CA ASN A 321 -35.27 19.01 -90.13
C ASN A 321 -34.60 18.55 -88.83
N ASN A 322 -34.07 17.34 -88.76
CA ASN A 322 -33.32 16.85 -87.59
C ASN A 322 -31.98 17.60 -87.43
N ILE A 323 -31.28 17.88 -88.53
CA ILE A 323 -30.08 18.75 -88.52
C ILE A 323 -30.43 20.17 -88.08
N LEU A 324 -31.59 20.70 -88.51
CA LEU A 324 -32.11 21.99 -88.05
C LEU A 324 -32.44 22.00 -86.54
N LYS A 325 -32.99 20.91 -86.00
CA LYS A 325 -33.25 20.76 -84.55
C LYS A 325 -31.97 20.71 -83.73
N ILE A 326 -30.92 20.06 -84.25
CA ILE A 326 -29.56 20.08 -83.67
C ILE A 326 -29.02 21.52 -83.66
N LYS A 327 -29.14 22.25 -84.77
CA LYS A 327 -28.78 23.68 -84.92
C LYS A 327 -29.52 24.59 -83.94
N ARG A 328 -30.79 24.30 -83.64
CA ARG A 328 -31.64 25.03 -82.67
C ARG A 328 -31.32 24.69 -81.21
N GLY A 329 -30.50 23.67 -80.95
CA GLY A 329 -30.04 23.32 -79.60
C GLY A 329 -30.95 22.34 -78.84
N GLU A 330 -31.90 21.70 -79.52
CA GLU A 330 -32.83 20.71 -78.91
C GLU A 330 -32.13 19.37 -78.58
N LEU A 331 -30.95 19.12 -79.18
CA LEU A 331 -30.11 17.94 -78.94
C LEU A 331 -28.67 18.36 -78.60
N PRO A 332 -28.40 18.77 -77.34
CA PRO A 332 -27.10 19.35 -76.95
C PRO A 332 -25.92 18.37 -77.01
N MET A 333 -26.17 17.07 -77.01
CA MET A 333 -25.13 16.02 -77.10
C MET A 333 -24.45 15.93 -78.47
N LEU A 334 -25.12 16.38 -79.55
CA LEU A 334 -24.64 16.28 -80.94
C LEU A 334 -23.99 17.57 -81.47
N LYS A 335 -23.94 18.63 -80.65
CA LYS A 335 -23.25 19.90 -80.96
C LYS A 335 -21.79 19.73 -81.46
N PRO A 336 -20.97 18.83 -80.90
CA PRO A 336 -19.59 18.65 -81.36
C PRO A 336 -19.48 18.16 -82.81
N LEU A 337 -20.49 17.45 -83.31
CA LEU A 337 -20.53 16.88 -84.67
C LEU A 337 -21.21 17.80 -85.68
N GLU A 338 -21.81 18.90 -85.23
CA GLU A 338 -22.54 19.89 -86.04
C GLU A 338 -21.69 20.40 -87.21
N GLY A 339 -20.40 20.71 -86.96
CA GLY A 339 -19.48 21.18 -87.99
C GLY A 339 -19.28 20.16 -89.11
N HIS A 340 -19.05 18.89 -88.76
CA HIS A 340 -18.82 17.84 -89.73
C HIS A 340 -20.08 17.50 -90.53
N LEU A 341 -21.25 17.49 -89.89
CA LEU A 341 -22.53 17.21 -90.55
C LEU A 341 -22.94 18.33 -91.51
N LEU A 342 -22.78 19.60 -91.09
CA LEU A 342 -23.04 20.76 -91.95
C LEU A 342 -22.06 20.82 -93.13
N GLU A 343 -20.79 20.53 -92.90
CA GLU A 343 -19.79 20.60 -93.96
C GLU A 343 -19.97 19.46 -94.98
N LYS A 344 -20.42 18.29 -94.54
CA LYS A 344 -20.77 17.17 -95.43
C LYS A 344 -22.07 17.43 -96.20
N ALA A 345 -23.08 18.00 -95.56
CA ALA A 345 -24.31 18.44 -96.23
C ALA A 345 -24.04 19.57 -97.23
N ARG A 346 -23.20 20.54 -96.86
CA ARG A 346 -22.77 21.64 -97.73
C ARG A 346 -21.97 21.13 -98.92
N LYS A 347 -20.97 20.25 -98.72
CA LYS A 347 -20.20 19.66 -99.83
C LYS A 347 -21.09 18.90 -100.81
N ARG A 348 -22.06 18.12 -100.30
CA ARG A 348 -23.01 17.38 -101.15
C ARG A 348 -24.01 18.28 -101.88
N LEU A 349 -24.53 19.32 -101.23
CA LEU A 349 -25.34 20.36 -101.91
C LEU A 349 -24.54 21.09 -102.98
N VAL A 350 -23.27 21.39 -102.69
CA VAL A 350 -22.35 22.03 -103.63
C VAL A 350 -22.06 21.12 -104.83
N GLU A 351 -21.82 19.82 -104.61
CA GLU A 351 -21.63 18.82 -105.68
C GLU A 351 -22.88 18.60 -106.55
N LEU A 352 -24.08 18.68 -105.97
CA LEU A 352 -25.34 18.52 -106.70
C LEU A 352 -25.78 19.80 -107.43
N VAL A 353 -25.51 20.98 -106.87
CA VAL A 353 -26.05 22.26 -107.37
C VAL A 353 -25.05 23.01 -108.26
N ILE A 354 -23.72 22.91 -108.02
CA ILE A 354 -22.72 23.59 -108.85
C ILE A 354 -22.77 23.15 -110.32
N PRO A 355 -22.86 21.86 -110.67
CA PRO A 355 -22.95 21.44 -112.07
C PRO A 355 -24.19 22.01 -112.78
N ALA A 356 -25.30 22.15 -112.05
CA ALA A 356 -26.55 22.74 -112.57
C ALA A 356 -26.49 24.27 -112.74
N LEU A 357 -25.74 25.00 -111.89
CA LEU A 357 -25.65 26.47 -111.93
C LEU A 357 -24.46 27.02 -112.74
N SER A 358 -23.37 26.25 -112.86
CA SER A 358 -22.14 26.66 -113.57
C SER A 358 -22.30 26.78 -115.09
N GLY A 359 -23.37 26.21 -115.65
CA GLY A 359 -23.70 26.35 -117.08
C GLY A 359 -24.28 27.72 -117.46
N GLU A 360 -24.86 28.47 -116.52
CA GLU A 360 -25.70 29.64 -116.87
C GLU A 360 -25.22 31.02 -116.38
N PHE A 361 -24.40 31.13 -115.32
CA PHE A 361 -24.24 32.45 -114.64
C PHE A 361 -22.83 32.96 -114.29
N VAL A 362 -21.72 32.33 -114.68
CA VAL A 362 -20.37 32.85 -114.31
C VAL A 362 -19.44 32.97 -115.53
N PRO A 363 -19.24 34.19 -116.08
CA PRO A 363 -18.29 34.44 -117.16
C PRO A 363 -16.84 34.14 -116.77
N LYS A 364 -16.07 33.52 -117.67
CA LYS A 364 -14.66 33.10 -117.47
C LYS A 364 -13.72 34.19 -116.95
N TRP A 365 -13.96 35.46 -117.28
CA TRP A 365 -13.13 36.58 -116.82
C TRP A 365 -13.17 36.80 -115.29
N VAL A 366 -14.24 36.36 -114.63
CA VAL A 366 -14.36 36.45 -113.16
C VAL A 366 -13.44 35.45 -112.48
N PHE A 367 -13.32 34.24 -113.05
CA PHE A 367 -12.37 33.23 -112.60
C PHE A 367 -10.92 33.70 -112.80
N GLU A 368 -10.56 34.21 -113.97
CA GLU A 368 -9.20 34.72 -114.22
C GLU A 368 -8.81 35.87 -113.29
N ARG A 369 -9.77 36.73 -112.91
CA ARG A 369 -9.53 37.84 -111.98
C ARG A 369 -9.36 37.36 -110.54
N LEU A 370 -10.15 36.38 -110.12
CA LEU A 370 -10.01 35.75 -108.79
C LEU A 370 -8.71 34.95 -108.71
N GLU A 371 -8.32 34.26 -109.76
CA GLU A 371 -7.09 33.48 -109.85
C GLU A 371 -5.86 34.40 -109.75
N LYS A 372 -5.85 35.53 -110.47
CA LYS A 372 -4.82 36.59 -110.30
C LYS A 372 -4.78 37.17 -108.88
N GLN A 373 -5.94 37.37 -108.24
CA GLN A 373 -5.96 37.83 -106.86
C GLN A 373 -5.42 36.77 -105.89
N PHE A 374 -5.73 35.50 -106.15
CA PHE A 374 -5.26 34.37 -105.36
C PHE A 374 -3.74 34.20 -105.50
N GLU A 375 -3.20 34.25 -106.72
CA GLU A 375 -1.75 34.25 -106.96
C GLU A 375 -1.07 35.41 -106.23
N SER A 376 -1.63 36.62 -106.28
CA SER A 376 -1.07 37.78 -105.57
C SER A 376 -1.07 37.62 -104.04
N LEU A 377 -2.04 36.88 -103.49
CA LEU A 377 -2.13 36.59 -102.05
C LEU A 377 -1.20 35.45 -101.65
N VAL A 378 -1.03 34.45 -102.50
CA VAL A 378 -0.07 33.36 -102.32
C VAL A 378 1.36 33.91 -102.35
N GLU A 379 1.68 34.82 -103.28
CA GLU A 379 2.98 35.52 -103.30
C GLU A 379 3.23 36.36 -102.05
N LYS A 380 2.22 37.10 -101.57
CA LYS A 380 2.32 37.86 -100.31
C LYS A 380 2.52 36.94 -99.11
N ARG A 381 1.85 35.79 -99.09
CA ARG A 381 2.01 34.78 -98.05
C ARG A 381 3.41 34.18 -98.07
N ALA A 382 3.95 33.85 -99.26
CA ALA A 382 5.31 33.33 -99.40
C ALA A 382 6.36 34.33 -98.89
N LYS A 383 6.22 35.62 -99.22
CA LYS A 383 7.09 36.70 -98.71
C LYS A 383 7.02 36.82 -97.18
N LEU A 384 5.83 36.77 -96.59
CA LEU A 384 5.67 36.80 -95.13
C LEU A 384 6.21 35.53 -94.44
N GLU A 385 6.12 34.36 -95.10
CA GLU A 385 6.72 33.12 -94.60
C GLU A 385 8.26 33.17 -94.66
N GLU A 386 8.86 33.79 -95.67
CA GLU A 386 10.31 34.05 -95.75
C GLU A 386 10.76 35.06 -94.68
N GLU A 387 9.99 36.14 -94.45
CA GLU A 387 10.24 37.09 -93.37
C GLU A 387 10.16 36.41 -91.99
N LEU A 388 9.17 35.54 -91.78
CA LEU A 388 9.06 34.75 -90.56
C LEU A 388 10.21 33.75 -90.40
N GLN A 389 10.68 33.12 -91.48
CA GLN A 389 11.83 32.22 -91.44
C GLN A 389 13.14 32.97 -91.13
N SER A 390 13.33 34.17 -91.68
CA SER A 390 14.49 35.00 -91.37
C SER A 390 14.48 35.46 -89.91
N LEU A 391 13.34 35.90 -89.37
CA LEU A 391 13.16 36.23 -87.95
C LEU A 391 13.36 35.01 -87.04
N LYS A 392 12.91 33.81 -87.46
CA LYS A 392 13.15 32.55 -86.74
C LYS A 392 14.64 32.19 -86.72
N SER A 393 15.37 32.45 -87.80
CA SER A 393 16.80 32.18 -87.89
C SER A 393 17.61 33.14 -87.01
N ALA A 394 17.23 34.41 -86.94
CA ALA A 394 17.81 35.41 -86.03
C ALA A 394 17.51 35.11 -84.55
N LEU A 395 16.31 34.62 -84.25
CA LEU A 395 15.97 34.13 -82.91
C LEU A 395 16.77 32.89 -82.53
N LYS A 396 16.97 31.95 -83.48
CA LYS A 396 17.81 30.76 -83.26
C LYS A 396 19.28 31.09 -83.05
N SER A 397 19.84 32.09 -83.75
CA SER A 397 21.22 32.52 -83.51
C SER A 397 21.37 33.20 -82.15
N MET A 398 20.41 34.03 -81.74
CA MET A 398 20.40 34.62 -80.38
C MET A 398 20.18 33.56 -79.28
N GLN A 399 19.44 32.49 -79.57
CA GLN A 399 19.20 31.39 -78.63
C GLN A 399 20.39 30.43 -78.54
N ALA A 400 21.18 30.30 -79.62
CA ALA A 400 22.40 29.50 -79.67
C ALA A 400 23.57 30.12 -78.87
N GLU A 401 23.66 31.45 -78.76
CA GLU A 401 24.66 32.09 -77.90
C GLU A 401 24.32 32.01 -76.40
N VAL A 402 23.05 31.84 -76.05
CA VAL A 402 22.57 31.81 -74.65
C VAL A 402 22.51 30.39 -74.07
N SER A 403 22.77 29.33 -74.85
CA SER A 403 22.58 27.95 -74.38
C SER A 403 23.61 26.92 -74.90
N ALA A 404 24.89 27.18 -74.67
CA ALA A 404 25.89 26.10 -74.55
C ALA A 404 25.73 25.41 -73.17
N GLY A 405 24.78 24.47 -73.09
CA GLY A 405 24.54 23.64 -71.89
C GLY A 405 23.11 23.07 -71.81
N ALA A 406 22.69 22.27 -72.80
CA ALA A 406 21.45 21.48 -72.82
C ALA A 406 21.64 20.12 -72.08
N PRO A 407 20.62 19.25 -71.82
CA PRO A 407 19.28 19.17 -72.44
C PRO A 407 18.09 19.12 -71.44
N VAL A 408 16.89 19.68 -71.73
CA VAL A 408 15.81 19.32 -72.69
C VAL A 408 15.01 18.07 -72.31
N GLY A 409 13.74 18.31 -71.97
CA GLY A 409 12.63 17.34 -71.88
C GLY A 409 11.34 18.02 -71.38
N ALA A 410 10.45 18.41 -72.29
CA ALA A 410 9.09 18.94 -72.02
C ALA A 410 8.07 17.78 -71.78
N PRO A 411 6.80 17.98 -71.36
CA PRO A 411 6.09 19.20 -70.94
C PRO A 411 5.65 19.17 -69.45
N LYS A 412 5.36 20.34 -68.91
CA LYS A 412 4.93 20.57 -67.52
C LYS A 412 3.45 20.19 -67.33
N GLU A 413 3.17 19.12 -66.59
CA GLU A 413 2.14 19.22 -65.56
C GLU A 413 2.79 19.94 -64.37
N ALA A 414 2.37 21.17 -64.13
CA ALA A 414 2.90 21.99 -63.07
C ALA A 414 2.44 21.44 -61.70
N GLU A 415 3.18 20.49 -61.13
CA GLU A 415 3.20 20.29 -59.69
C GLU A 415 3.79 21.56 -59.06
N GLN A 416 2.91 22.46 -58.62
CA GLN A 416 3.27 23.60 -57.78
C GLN A 416 3.75 23.07 -56.42
N VAL A 417 5.04 22.70 -56.34
CA VAL A 417 5.70 22.39 -55.07
C VAL A 417 5.90 23.71 -54.32
N THR A 418 5.05 23.96 -53.31
CA THR A 418 5.18 25.12 -52.42
C THR A 418 6.28 24.91 -51.39
N PHE A 419 7.10 25.95 -51.16
CA PHE A 419 8.20 25.96 -50.19
C PHE A 419 7.74 26.46 -48.81
N LEU A 420 8.40 25.99 -47.74
CA LEU A 420 8.21 26.52 -46.39
C LEU A 420 8.96 27.85 -46.23
N VAL A 421 8.31 28.80 -45.57
CA VAL A 421 8.84 30.14 -45.31
C VAL A 421 8.84 30.39 -43.80
N LYS A 422 9.89 31.01 -43.27
CA LYS A 422 9.94 31.43 -41.86
C LYS A 422 8.88 32.51 -41.59
N THR A 423 8.14 32.42 -40.48
CA THR A 423 7.06 33.38 -40.17
C THR A 423 7.53 34.81 -39.94
N THR A 424 8.76 34.99 -39.45
CA THR A 424 9.33 36.27 -39.01
C THR A 424 10.10 36.98 -40.13
N THR A 425 10.90 36.26 -40.92
CA THR A 425 11.80 36.86 -41.92
C THR A 425 11.29 36.76 -43.36
N GLY A 426 10.28 35.93 -43.66
CA GLY A 426 9.80 35.73 -45.04
C GLY A 426 10.80 35.01 -45.94
N GLU A 427 11.92 34.54 -45.39
CA GLU A 427 12.95 33.83 -46.13
C GLU A 427 12.52 32.38 -46.42
N LYS A 428 12.78 31.93 -47.65
CA LYS A 428 12.57 30.55 -48.06
C LYS A 428 13.57 29.67 -47.31
N ILE A 429 13.07 28.60 -46.69
CA ILE A 429 13.95 27.59 -46.10
C ILE A 429 14.62 26.85 -47.28
N PRO A 430 15.96 26.86 -47.37
CA PRO A 430 16.67 26.23 -48.50
C PRO A 430 16.38 24.72 -48.53
N LYS A 431 16.44 24.16 -49.74
CA LYS A 431 16.24 22.72 -49.96
C LYS A 431 17.36 21.95 -49.26
N ALA A 432 17.01 21.09 -48.32
CA ALA A 432 17.95 20.09 -47.80
C ALA A 432 18.27 19.05 -48.90
N PRO A 433 19.48 18.46 -48.92
CA PRO A 433 19.84 17.35 -49.80
C PRO A 433 19.14 16.02 -49.44
N SER A 434 18.28 16.00 -48.42
CA SER A 434 17.53 14.81 -48.01
C SER A 434 16.22 14.67 -48.79
N ASP A 435 16.05 13.53 -49.48
CA ASP A 435 14.93 13.22 -50.37
C ASP A 435 13.53 13.05 -49.71
N LYS A 436 13.30 13.57 -48.49
CA LYS A 436 12.04 13.40 -47.76
C LYS A 436 11.00 14.46 -48.15
N LYS A 437 10.04 14.06 -48.99
CA LYS A 437 8.80 14.81 -49.27
C LYS A 437 7.71 14.39 -48.28
N ALA A 438 6.99 15.37 -47.73
CA ALA A 438 5.80 15.11 -46.91
C ALA A 438 4.58 15.81 -47.51
N LYS A 439 3.42 15.13 -47.49
CA LYS A 439 2.13 15.71 -47.90
C LYS A 439 1.52 16.42 -46.71
N ILE A 440 1.49 17.75 -46.74
CA ILE A 440 0.88 18.55 -45.68
C ILE A 440 -0.55 18.87 -46.08
N ILE A 441 -1.50 18.48 -45.22
CA ILE A 441 -2.93 18.74 -45.43
C ILE A 441 -3.27 20.16 -44.96
N CYS A 442 -3.85 20.98 -45.84
CA CYS A 442 -4.31 22.31 -45.48
C CYS A 442 -5.43 22.24 -44.45
N ARG A 443 -5.31 22.98 -43.33
CA ARG A 443 -6.34 23.04 -42.28
C ARG A 443 -7.69 23.62 -42.78
N TYR A 444 -7.66 24.44 -43.83
CA TYR A 444 -8.84 25.17 -44.30
C TYR A 444 -9.60 24.44 -45.41
N CYS A 445 -8.92 23.98 -46.47
CA CYS A 445 -9.57 23.33 -47.62
C CYS A 445 -9.30 21.82 -47.71
N ARG A 446 -8.57 21.24 -46.75
CA ARG A 446 -8.15 19.82 -46.72
C ARG A 446 -7.37 19.34 -47.96
N THR A 447 -6.96 20.24 -48.85
CA THR A 447 -6.12 19.87 -49.98
C THR A 447 -4.71 19.56 -49.48
N GLY A 448 -4.17 18.42 -49.90
CA GLY A 448 -2.82 18.01 -49.51
C GLY A 448 -1.79 18.54 -50.49
N THR A 449 -0.83 19.31 -49.99
CA THR A 449 0.27 19.86 -50.78
C THR A 449 1.57 19.16 -50.41
N SER A 450 2.30 18.64 -51.40
CA SER A 450 3.60 18.01 -51.19
C SER A 450 4.67 19.08 -50.98
N VAL A 451 5.39 18.99 -49.86
CA VAL A 451 6.41 19.95 -49.44
C VAL A 451 7.69 19.22 -49.06
N TRP A 452 8.82 19.85 -49.35
CA TRP A 452 10.14 19.38 -48.93
C TRP A 452 10.39 19.71 -47.46
N LEU A 453 10.79 18.70 -46.68
CA LEU A 453 11.07 18.89 -45.26
C LEU A 453 12.49 19.47 -45.05
N PRO A 454 12.69 20.40 -44.10
CA PRO A 454 14.01 20.84 -43.68
C PRO A 454 14.79 19.73 -42.95
N THR A 455 16.09 19.93 -42.74
CA THR A 455 16.93 19.00 -41.95
C THR A 455 16.56 19.02 -40.47
N THR A 456 16.91 17.96 -39.74
CA THR A 456 16.68 17.86 -38.29
C THR A 456 17.39 18.94 -37.49
N GLU A 457 18.59 19.36 -37.93
CA GLU A 457 19.38 20.42 -37.28
C GLU A 457 18.70 21.78 -37.40
N GLU A 458 18.21 22.13 -38.60
CA GLU A 458 17.48 23.39 -38.85
C GLU A 458 16.14 23.45 -38.10
N LEU A 459 15.44 22.33 -37.94
CA LEU A 459 14.21 22.26 -37.15
C LEU A 459 14.46 22.46 -35.65
N VAL A 460 15.60 21.97 -35.12
CA VAL A 460 16.02 22.22 -33.74
C VAL A 460 16.43 23.69 -33.55
N GLU A 461 17.09 24.30 -34.54
CA GLU A 461 17.38 25.74 -34.51
C GLU A 461 16.11 26.60 -34.52
N LEU A 462 15.14 26.29 -35.39
CA LEU A 462 13.86 27.00 -35.45
C LEU A 462 13.09 26.89 -34.14
N LYS A 463 13.11 25.71 -33.51
CA LYS A 463 12.56 25.50 -32.17
C LYS A 463 13.25 26.36 -31.12
N SER A 464 14.58 26.39 -31.12
CA SER A 464 15.37 27.17 -30.14
C SER A 464 15.10 28.68 -30.24
N LYS A 465 14.73 29.16 -31.43
CA LYS A 465 14.39 30.57 -31.71
C LYS A 465 12.89 30.87 -31.56
N GLY A 466 12.04 29.87 -31.27
CA GLY A 466 10.59 30.02 -31.13
C GLY A 466 9.87 30.38 -32.44
N GLU A 467 10.48 30.07 -33.60
CA GLU A 467 9.95 30.43 -34.91
C GLU A 467 9.07 29.32 -35.48
N THR A 468 7.97 29.71 -36.15
CA THR A 468 7.06 28.76 -36.81
C THR A 468 7.26 28.80 -38.33
N MET A 469 6.87 27.71 -39.01
CA MET A 469 6.96 27.62 -40.46
C MET A 469 5.59 27.93 -41.08
N LYS A 470 5.57 28.70 -42.15
CA LYS A 470 4.34 29.05 -42.88
C LYS A 470 4.40 28.52 -44.30
N MET A 471 3.32 27.90 -44.74
CA MET A 471 3.09 27.56 -46.15
C MET A 471 1.80 28.24 -46.61
N VAL A 472 1.78 28.83 -47.81
CA VAL A 472 0.53 29.32 -48.41
C VAL A 472 -0.07 28.18 -49.21
N CYS A 473 -1.30 27.79 -48.91
CA CYS A 473 -1.96 26.70 -49.63
C CYS A 473 -2.28 27.14 -51.07
N PRO A 474 -1.86 26.39 -52.10
CA PRO A 474 -2.11 26.75 -53.50
C PRO A 474 -3.59 26.72 -53.88
N SER A 475 -4.40 25.92 -53.17
CA SER A 475 -5.83 25.74 -53.51
C SER A 475 -6.74 26.80 -52.88
N CYS A 476 -6.38 27.38 -51.73
CA CYS A 476 -7.23 28.36 -51.04
C CYS A 476 -6.50 29.67 -50.67
N ASN A 477 -5.23 29.83 -51.05
CA ASN A 477 -4.36 30.97 -50.77
C ASN A 477 -4.27 31.40 -49.29
N ARG A 478 -4.66 30.53 -48.34
CA ARG A 478 -4.57 30.81 -46.90
C ARG A 478 -3.25 30.29 -46.33
N PRO A 479 -2.65 31.01 -45.37
CA PRO A 479 -1.44 30.56 -44.72
C PRO A 479 -1.73 29.45 -43.72
N ASN A 480 -1.06 28.32 -43.87
CA ASN A 480 -1.04 27.22 -42.93
C ASN A 480 0.23 27.34 -42.08
N ILE A 481 0.07 27.53 -40.77
CA ILE A 481 1.18 27.64 -39.82
C ILE A 481 1.47 26.24 -39.28
N ILE A 482 2.73 25.83 -39.34
CA ILE A 482 3.23 24.52 -38.96
C ILE A 482 4.25 24.72 -37.84
N ASP A 483 4.05 23.98 -36.75
CA ASP A 483 4.97 23.93 -35.64
C ASP A 483 6.14 22.98 -35.97
N PRO A 484 7.41 23.42 -35.82
CA PRO A 484 8.60 22.57 -36.00
C PRO A 484 8.55 21.24 -35.22
N ASP A 485 7.92 21.23 -34.03
CA ASP A 485 7.83 20.02 -33.19
C ASP A 485 7.02 18.89 -33.84
N ILE A 486 6.04 19.23 -34.68
CA ILE A 486 5.24 18.24 -35.40
C ILE A 486 6.09 17.55 -36.47
N VAL A 487 6.98 18.31 -37.11
CA VAL A 487 7.87 17.79 -38.16
C VAL A 487 9.02 16.99 -37.56
N LEU A 488 9.58 17.41 -36.42
CA LEU A 488 10.60 16.64 -35.70
C LEU A 488 10.10 15.24 -35.30
N LYS A 489 8.84 15.14 -34.85
CA LYS A 489 8.22 13.83 -34.55
C LYS A 489 8.10 12.92 -35.78
N LEU A 490 8.03 13.47 -36.98
CA LEU A 490 8.01 12.69 -38.23
C LEU A 490 9.40 12.16 -38.62
N TYR A 491 10.48 12.75 -38.12
CA TYR A 491 11.84 12.22 -38.29
C TYR A 491 12.24 11.18 -37.23
N GLN A 492 11.57 11.18 -36.07
CA GLN A 492 11.78 10.23 -34.98
C GLN A 492 10.97 8.92 -35.14
N ARG A 493 10.10 8.86 -36.14
CA ARG A 493 9.42 7.65 -36.63
C ARG A 493 10.12 7.15 -37.87
#